data_AF-A0A1P2J4F8-F1
#
_entry.id   AF-A0A1P2J4F8-F1
#
_cell.length_a   1.000
_cell.length_b   1.000
_cell.length_c   1.000
_cell.angle_alpha   90.00
_cell.angle_beta   90.00
_cell.angle_gamma   90.00
#
_symmetry.space_group_name_H-M   'P 1'
#
loop_
_entity.id
_entity.type
_entity.pdbx_description
1 polymer ?
#
loop_
_entity_poly.entity_id
_entity_poly.type
_entity_poly.pdbx_seq_one_letter_code
_entity_poly.pdbx_strand_id
1 'polypeptide(L)'
;MAGKDRKTIEKNYPGAEVDEGGRFKPLPPADDDAKLLVCEYPSLGVIRLDYDYPPALGDIDHPGSFYYDVFYRVVPGLTFGMCQKGEMPDEIKQRFIDAIKWLDAQGVAGITSDCGFFMNFQDLARTVTDKPVFMSSLCQLPAVVCAYAAHEHIALFTANGESLKPMRDLIKKECGVDPEESRFIIVGCQDVPGFEAVANGDRVDVDSVMPHIVRLAKETVAKYADTAKPIRAILFECTELPPYSDAVRAATRLPVFDAITSCNSFLAALMDNPRFGVNNWHLSWDGSQTDYRYGDNLSADLKAKLVNAEHAENVAAAERKLAKDRQKPKPATGTGTAFDA
;
A
#
# COMPACT_ATOMS: atom_id res chain seq x y z
N MET A 1 37.79 -2.75 -10.08
CA MET A 1 37.96 -2.12 -8.75
C MET A 1 38.54 -3.17 -7.82
N ALA A 2 39.58 -2.79 -7.08
CA ALA A 2 40.35 -3.66 -6.21
C ALA A 2 39.46 -4.42 -5.22
N GLY A 3 39.73 -5.72 -5.10
CA GLY A 3 39.02 -6.66 -4.24
C GLY A 3 39.02 -6.17 -2.80
N LYS A 4 37.83 -5.97 -2.26
CA LYS A 4 37.64 -5.93 -0.82
C LYS A 4 37.85 -7.35 -0.29
N ASP A 5 38.63 -7.38 0.77
CA ASP A 5 39.32 -8.52 1.36
C ASP A 5 38.41 -9.74 1.60
N ARG A 6 38.74 -10.85 0.92
CA ARG A 6 38.10 -12.18 1.03
C ARG A 6 38.00 -12.65 2.50
N LYS A 7 38.97 -12.27 3.34
CA LYS A 7 39.00 -12.58 4.78
C LYS A 7 38.01 -11.77 5.62
N THR A 8 37.63 -10.56 5.18
CA THR A 8 36.62 -9.75 5.88
C THR A 8 35.21 -10.26 5.57
N ILE A 9 35.02 -10.87 4.40
CA ILE A 9 33.74 -11.42 3.94
C ILE A 9 33.45 -12.79 4.59
N GLU A 10 34.43 -13.70 4.63
CA GLU A 10 34.32 -15.00 5.33
C GLU A 10 34.12 -14.85 6.85
N LYS A 11 34.70 -13.81 7.46
CA LYS A 11 34.54 -13.52 8.88
C LYS A 11 33.13 -13.05 9.25
N ASN A 12 32.44 -12.38 8.32
CA ASN A 12 31.10 -11.85 8.55
C ASN A 12 29.99 -12.85 8.15
N TYR A 13 30.27 -13.77 7.23
CA TYR A 13 29.32 -14.75 6.71
C TYR A 13 30.00 -16.10 6.42
N PRO A 14 30.31 -16.90 7.44
CA PRO A 14 30.91 -18.22 7.23
C PRO A 14 29.91 -19.14 6.49
N GLY A 15 30.27 -19.59 5.28
CA GLY A 15 29.51 -20.59 4.51
C GLY A 15 28.97 -20.17 3.13
N ALA A 16 29.14 -18.91 2.72
CA ALA A 16 28.65 -18.45 1.42
C ALA A 16 29.62 -18.81 0.27
N GLU A 17 29.30 -19.83 -0.52
CA GLU A 17 29.99 -20.11 -1.78
C GLU A 17 29.56 -19.12 -2.88
N VAL A 18 30.39 -18.91 -3.91
CA VAL A 18 30.05 -18.10 -5.10
C VAL A 18 30.13 -18.95 -6.37
N ASP A 19 29.25 -18.71 -7.34
CA ASP A 19 29.26 -19.36 -8.66
C ASP A 19 30.46 -18.88 -9.51
N GLU A 20 30.70 -19.53 -10.65
CA GLU A 20 31.78 -19.17 -11.58
C GLU A 20 31.66 -17.73 -12.12
N GLY A 21 30.50 -17.09 -11.97
CA GLY A 21 30.24 -15.68 -12.31
C GLY A 21 30.40 -14.72 -11.13
N GLY A 22 30.82 -15.19 -9.94
CA GLY A 22 31.01 -14.37 -8.74
C GLY A 22 29.71 -13.98 -8.02
N ARG A 23 28.57 -14.58 -8.35
CA ARG A 23 27.31 -14.41 -7.59
C ARG A 23 27.31 -15.39 -6.43
N PHE A 24 26.72 -15.01 -5.31
CA PHE A 24 26.49 -15.94 -4.20
C PHE A 24 25.73 -17.17 -4.72
N LYS A 25 26.28 -18.37 -4.49
CA LYS A 25 25.49 -19.58 -4.59
C LYS A 25 24.41 -19.48 -3.52
N PRO A 26 23.16 -19.86 -3.83
CA PRO A 26 22.14 -20.05 -2.80
C PRO A 26 22.75 -20.89 -1.68
N LEU A 27 22.49 -20.54 -0.42
CA LEU A 27 22.92 -21.39 0.68
C LEU A 27 22.41 -22.82 0.40
N PRO A 28 23.25 -23.86 0.57
CA PRO A 28 22.72 -25.22 0.55
C PRO A 28 21.55 -25.29 1.54
N PRO A 29 20.43 -25.96 1.20
CA PRO A 29 19.39 -26.24 2.19
C PRO A 29 20.08 -26.83 3.41
N ALA A 30 19.77 -26.31 4.60
CA ALA A 30 20.54 -26.56 5.81
C ALA A 30 20.69 -28.07 6.07
N ASP A 31 21.82 -28.64 5.66
CA ASP A 31 22.31 -29.94 6.13
C ASP A 31 22.93 -29.69 7.51
N ASP A 32 22.03 -29.44 8.46
CA ASP A 32 22.16 -29.62 9.91
C ASP A 32 20.97 -28.88 10.53
N ASP A 33 20.20 -29.58 11.37
CA ASP A 33 18.99 -29.13 12.10
C ASP A 33 19.22 -27.93 13.06
N ALA A 34 20.24 -27.11 12.83
CA ALA A 34 20.60 -25.95 13.62
C ALA A 34 20.85 -24.71 12.74
N LYS A 35 19.79 -23.87 12.68
CA LYS A 35 19.84 -22.40 12.77
C LYS A 35 19.84 -21.54 11.49
N LEU A 36 19.12 -21.96 10.45
CA LEU A 36 18.25 -21.02 9.74
C LEU A 36 16.84 -21.58 9.85
N LEU A 37 16.04 -21.03 10.77
CA LEU A 37 14.61 -21.32 10.80
C LEU A 37 14.08 -20.81 9.47
N VAL A 38 13.76 -21.72 8.54
CA VAL A 38 13.03 -21.34 7.32
C VAL A 38 11.71 -20.74 7.79
N CYS A 39 11.57 -19.43 7.66
CA CYS A 39 10.34 -18.72 8.03
C CYS A 39 9.34 -18.78 6.87
N GLU A 40 8.07 -18.53 7.18
CA GLU A 40 7.10 -18.21 6.13
C GLU A 40 7.49 -16.91 5.42
N TYR A 41 7.02 -16.75 4.18
CA TYR A 41 7.25 -15.54 3.39
C TYR A 41 6.64 -14.31 4.08
N PRO A 42 7.20 -13.10 3.89
CA PRO A 42 6.58 -11.88 4.40
C PRO A 42 5.18 -11.66 3.79
N SER A 43 4.19 -11.44 4.65
CA SER A 43 2.80 -11.11 4.28
C SER A 43 2.35 -9.80 4.92
N LEU A 44 1.30 -9.19 4.39
CA LEU A 44 0.77 -7.91 4.87
C LEU A 44 -0.55 -8.08 5.61
N GLY A 45 -0.72 -7.41 6.76
CA GLY A 45 -2.02 -7.25 7.41
C GLY A 45 -2.68 -5.93 7.03
N VAL A 46 -3.94 -5.94 6.62
CA VAL A 46 -4.73 -4.74 6.30
C VAL A 46 -5.93 -4.67 7.24
N ILE A 47 -5.94 -3.66 8.10
CA ILE A 47 -7.11 -3.34 8.94
C ILE A 47 -8.13 -2.59 8.09
N ARG A 48 -9.37 -3.04 8.16
CA ARG A 48 -10.47 -2.48 7.38
C ARG A 48 -11.46 -1.71 8.24
N LEU A 49 -11.94 -0.58 7.72
CA LEU A 49 -13.18 0.04 8.23
C LEU A 49 -14.35 -0.94 8.07
N ASP A 50 -15.42 -0.66 8.79
CA ASP A 50 -16.71 -1.30 8.59
C ASP A 50 -17.43 -0.66 7.39
N TYR A 51 -16.97 -0.94 6.17
CA TYR A 51 -17.62 -0.62 4.89
C TYR A 51 -17.33 -1.74 3.90
N ASP A 52 -18.35 -2.10 3.12
CA ASP A 52 -18.25 -3.17 2.13
C ASP A 52 -18.50 -2.57 0.75
N TYR A 53 -17.42 -2.42 -0.01
CA TYR A 53 -17.46 -2.06 -1.41
C TYR A 53 -16.63 -3.08 -2.20
N PRO A 54 -17.00 -3.40 -3.46
CA PRO A 54 -16.16 -4.22 -4.32
C PRO A 54 -14.89 -3.44 -4.71
N PRO A 55 -13.70 -3.84 -4.22
CA PRO A 55 -12.48 -3.08 -4.47
C PRO A 55 -12.03 -3.27 -5.92
N ALA A 56 -11.45 -2.24 -6.51
CA ALA A 56 -10.88 -2.31 -7.86
C ALA A 56 -9.44 -2.86 -7.84
N LEU A 57 -8.95 -3.40 -8.95
CA LEU A 57 -7.52 -3.71 -9.05
C LEU A 57 -6.71 -2.42 -8.90
N GLY A 58 -5.67 -2.45 -8.06
CA GLY A 58 -4.91 -1.29 -7.62
C GLY A 58 -5.31 -0.82 -6.23
N ASP A 59 -6.54 -1.08 -5.80
CA ASP A 59 -7.02 -0.77 -4.46
C ASP A 59 -6.28 -1.61 -3.40
N ILE A 60 -6.05 -1.02 -2.22
CA ILE A 60 -5.43 -1.69 -1.09
C ILE A 60 -6.30 -2.84 -0.55
N ASP A 61 -7.62 -2.77 -0.73
CA ASP A 61 -8.57 -3.82 -0.36
C ASP A 61 -8.66 -4.95 -1.39
N HIS A 62 -8.01 -4.80 -2.55
CA HIS A 62 -7.97 -5.84 -3.56
C HIS A 62 -6.65 -6.64 -3.46
N PRO A 63 -6.65 -7.94 -3.10
CA PRO A 63 -5.42 -8.70 -2.90
C PRO A 63 -4.57 -8.81 -4.17
N GLY A 64 -5.20 -8.80 -5.35
CA GLY A 64 -4.49 -8.78 -6.64
C GLY A 64 -3.65 -7.53 -6.90
N SER A 65 -3.71 -6.51 -6.02
CA SER A 65 -2.86 -5.32 -6.08
C SER A 65 -1.45 -5.58 -5.53
N PHE A 66 -1.21 -6.74 -4.90
CA PHE A 66 0.05 -7.09 -4.25
C PHE A 66 0.72 -8.30 -4.89
N TYR A 67 2.04 -8.40 -4.67
CA TYR A 67 2.87 -9.53 -5.09
C TYR A 67 3.24 -10.45 -3.90
N TYR A 68 2.43 -10.42 -2.86
CA TYR A 68 2.58 -11.16 -1.62
C TYR A 68 1.20 -11.35 -0.99
N ASP A 69 1.10 -12.31 -0.08
CA ASP A 69 -0.15 -12.63 0.60
C ASP A 69 -0.60 -11.49 1.52
N VAL A 70 -1.91 -11.27 1.56
CA VAL A 70 -2.53 -10.20 2.33
C VAL A 70 -3.67 -10.74 3.18
N PHE A 71 -3.65 -10.37 4.46
CA PHE A 71 -4.67 -10.74 5.44
C PHE A 71 -5.51 -9.51 5.77
N TYR A 72 -6.80 -9.58 5.49
CA TYR A 72 -7.73 -8.49 5.76
C TYR A 72 -8.48 -8.70 7.06
N ARG A 73 -8.69 -7.64 7.84
CA ARG A 73 -9.48 -7.70 9.07
C ARG A 73 -10.32 -6.45 9.27
N VAL A 74 -11.63 -6.57 9.08
CA VAL A 74 -12.58 -5.51 9.42
C VAL A 74 -12.70 -5.31 10.93
N VAL A 75 -12.87 -4.05 11.34
CA VAL A 75 -13.19 -3.65 12.71
C VAL A 75 -14.69 -3.31 12.83
N PRO A 76 -15.51 -4.19 13.43
CA PRO A 76 -16.96 -3.96 13.48
C PRO A 76 -17.33 -2.66 14.22
N GLY A 77 -18.10 -1.82 13.55
CA GLY A 77 -18.56 -0.50 14.00
C GLY A 77 -17.62 0.66 13.67
N LEU A 78 -16.39 0.41 13.20
CA LEU A 78 -15.43 1.48 12.89
C LEU A 78 -15.81 2.16 11.57
N THR A 79 -16.30 3.39 11.64
CA THR A 79 -16.77 4.13 10.46
C THR A 79 -15.73 5.11 9.92
N PHE A 80 -15.87 5.48 8.64
CA PHE A 80 -15.06 6.53 8.01
C PHE A 80 -15.05 7.83 8.81
N GLY A 81 -16.22 8.26 9.31
CA GLY A 81 -16.34 9.48 10.11
C GLY A 81 -15.58 9.42 11.45
N MET A 82 -15.42 8.24 12.05
CA MET A 82 -14.56 8.06 13.23
C MET A 82 -13.09 8.22 12.87
N CYS A 83 -12.65 7.63 11.74
CA CYS A 83 -11.29 7.80 11.23
C CYS A 83 -10.98 9.27 10.90
N GLN A 84 -11.88 9.99 10.26
CA GLN A 84 -11.68 11.41 9.95
C GLN A 84 -11.52 12.27 11.21
N LYS A 85 -12.32 11.99 12.26
CA LYS A 85 -12.26 12.71 13.53
C LYS A 85 -11.08 12.29 14.42
N GLY A 86 -10.54 11.10 14.21
CA GLY A 86 -9.55 10.50 15.10
C GLY A 86 -10.11 10.11 16.47
N GLU A 87 -11.42 9.86 16.53
CA GLU A 87 -12.13 9.52 17.76
C GLU A 87 -12.96 8.25 17.55
N MET A 88 -12.78 7.27 18.43
CA MET A 88 -13.57 6.04 18.45
C MET A 88 -14.05 5.74 19.88
N PRO A 89 -15.30 5.26 20.08
CA PRO A 89 -15.76 4.74 21.36
C PRO A 89 -14.86 3.62 21.89
N ASP A 90 -14.75 3.48 23.21
CA ASP A 90 -13.88 2.49 23.86
C ASP A 90 -14.13 1.06 23.36
N GLU A 91 -15.38 0.71 23.09
CA GLU A 91 -15.71 -0.62 22.57
C GLU A 91 -15.18 -0.87 21.15
N ILE A 92 -15.14 0.15 20.29
CA ILE A 92 -14.59 0.06 18.93
C ILE A 92 -13.07 0.09 19.01
N LYS A 93 -12.50 0.87 19.92
CA LYS A 93 -11.07 0.85 20.24
C LYS A 93 -10.59 -0.53 20.64
N GLN A 94 -11.34 -1.23 21.49
CA GLN A 94 -10.99 -2.59 21.86
C GLN A 94 -11.04 -3.53 20.65
N ARG A 95 -12.06 -3.42 19.77
CA ARG A 95 -12.15 -4.21 18.54
C ARG A 95 -11.01 -3.92 17.55
N PHE A 96 -10.55 -2.66 17.47
CA PHE A 96 -9.39 -2.26 16.68
C PHE A 96 -8.10 -2.92 17.21
N ILE A 97 -7.90 -2.91 18.53
CA ILE A 97 -6.79 -3.61 19.19
C ILE A 97 -6.86 -5.12 18.91
N ASP A 98 -8.05 -5.71 19.02
CA ASP A 98 -8.25 -7.14 18.79
C ASP A 98 -8.02 -7.52 17.31
N ALA A 99 -8.33 -6.62 16.37
CA ALA A 99 -8.02 -6.80 14.95
C ALA A 99 -6.50 -6.83 14.69
N ILE A 100 -5.72 -5.94 15.31
CA ILE A 100 -4.26 -5.96 15.23
C ILE A 100 -3.71 -7.29 15.78
N LYS A 101 -4.15 -7.70 16.97
CA LYS A 101 -3.72 -8.96 17.58
C LYS A 101 -4.08 -10.17 16.73
N TRP A 102 -5.22 -10.14 16.05
CA TRP A 102 -5.62 -11.20 15.13
C TRP A 102 -4.68 -11.27 13.91
N LEU A 103 -4.29 -10.12 13.35
CA LEU A 103 -3.31 -10.03 12.26
C LEU A 103 -1.92 -10.49 12.71
N ASP A 104 -1.47 -10.11 13.91
CA ASP A 104 -0.21 -10.62 14.48
C ASP A 104 -0.22 -12.15 14.58
N ALA A 105 -1.36 -12.73 14.99
CA ALA A 105 -1.53 -14.18 15.07
C ALA A 105 -1.53 -14.86 13.69
N GLN A 106 -1.75 -14.12 12.59
CA GLN A 106 -1.56 -14.62 11.22
C GLN A 106 -0.09 -14.58 10.78
N GLY A 107 0.83 -14.10 11.63
CA GLY A 107 2.26 -14.08 11.33
C GLY A 107 2.69 -12.97 10.36
N VAL A 108 1.85 -11.97 10.11
CA VAL A 108 2.15 -10.90 9.13
C VAL A 108 3.45 -10.16 9.45
N ALA A 109 4.09 -9.66 8.39
CA ALA A 109 5.36 -8.96 8.43
C ALA A 109 5.22 -7.46 8.68
N GLY A 110 4.05 -6.88 8.40
CA GLY A 110 3.70 -5.49 8.68
C GLY A 110 2.18 -5.28 8.65
N ILE A 111 1.72 -4.18 9.23
CA ILE A 111 0.30 -3.85 9.33
C ILE A 111 0.02 -2.45 8.78
N THR A 112 -0.99 -2.36 7.92
CA THR A 112 -1.53 -1.13 7.32
C THR A 112 -3.06 -1.10 7.47
N SER A 113 -3.71 -0.14 6.82
CA SER A 113 -5.16 0.01 6.81
C SER A 113 -5.70 0.50 5.48
N ASP A 114 -6.98 0.27 5.26
CA ASP A 114 -7.69 0.56 4.01
C ASP A 114 -8.20 2.00 3.86
N CYS A 115 -7.81 2.90 4.77
CA CYS A 115 -8.16 4.31 4.71
C CYS A 115 -7.01 5.19 5.22
N GLY A 116 -6.63 6.21 4.45
CA GLY A 116 -5.50 7.08 4.81
C GLY A 116 -5.71 7.90 6.10
N PHE A 117 -6.96 8.10 6.52
CA PHE A 117 -7.30 8.75 7.80
C PHE A 117 -6.98 7.90 9.03
N PHE A 118 -6.64 6.61 8.89
CA PHE A 118 -6.11 5.82 10.01
C PHE A 118 -4.75 6.31 10.50
N MET A 119 -4.12 7.29 9.84
CA MET A 119 -3.03 8.03 10.45
C MET A 119 -3.41 8.56 11.85
N ASN A 120 -4.69 8.88 12.11
CA ASN A 120 -5.18 9.22 13.46
C ASN A 120 -4.95 8.12 14.51
N PHE A 121 -4.85 6.86 14.09
CA PHE A 121 -4.70 5.69 14.94
C PHE A 121 -3.32 5.03 14.83
N GLN A 122 -2.40 5.67 14.09
CA GLN A 122 -1.03 5.21 13.88
C GLN A 122 -0.31 4.96 15.21
N ASP A 123 -0.40 5.90 16.16
CA ASP A 123 0.27 5.79 17.46
C ASP A 123 -0.29 4.64 18.29
N LEU A 124 -1.62 4.56 18.39
CA LEU A 124 -2.30 3.48 19.10
C LEU A 124 -1.88 2.11 18.54
N ALA A 125 -1.90 1.95 17.22
CA ALA A 125 -1.58 0.66 16.61
C ALA A 125 -0.15 0.20 16.89
N ARG A 126 0.84 1.12 16.86
CA ARG A 126 2.23 0.81 17.23
C ARG A 126 2.40 0.36 18.68
N THR A 127 1.48 0.71 19.58
CA THR A 127 1.55 0.22 20.98
C THR A 127 1.05 -1.21 21.16
N VAL A 128 0.41 -1.79 20.14
CA VAL A 128 -0.24 -3.11 20.23
C VAL A 128 0.65 -4.23 19.68
N THR A 129 1.51 -3.92 18.70
CA THR A 129 2.37 -4.88 17.99
C THR A 129 3.80 -4.40 17.91
N ASP A 130 4.75 -5.34 17.84
CA ASP A 130 6.17 -5.06 17.55
C ASP A 130 6.46 -5.03 16.04
N LYS A 131 5.46 -5.32 15.20
CA LYS A 131 5.58 -5.28 13.74
C LYS A 131 5.59 -3.84 13.22
N PRO A 132 6.23 -3.55 12.07
CA PRO A 132 6.08 -2.26 11.41
C PRO A 132 4.61 -1.93 11.13
N VAL A 133 4.18 -0.75 11.57
CA VAL A 133 2.84 -0.22 11.35
C VAL A 133 2.92 1.05 10.50
N PHE A 134 2.14 1.10 9.42
CA PHE A 134 2.10 2.24 8.48
C PHE A 134 0.67 2.45 7.98
N MET A 135 -0.18 3.00 8.84
CA MET A 135 -1.63 3.14 8.63
C MET A 135 -2.05 4.10 7.51
N SER A 136 -1.10 4.79 6.89
CA SER A 136 -1.38 5.69 5.77
C SER A 136 -0.18 5.76 4.86
N SER A 137 -0.40 6.04 3.57
CA SER A 137 0.68 6.32 2.62
C SER A 137 1.51 7.54 3.05
N LEU A 138 0.98 8.41 3.91
CA LEU A 138 1.70 9.52 4.53
C LEU A 138 2.92 9.07 5.35
N CYS A 139 2.95 7.84 5.88
CA CYS A 139 4.13 7.29 6.57
C CYS A 139 5.39 7.27 5.67
N GLN A 140 5.22 7.22 4.33
CA GLN A 140 6.33 7.26 3.37
C GLN A 140 6.75 8.69 3.00
N LEU A 141 5.93 9.71 3.32
CA LEU A 141 6.15 11.11 2.96
C LEU A 141 7.54 11.63 3.39
N PRO A 142 8.13 11.26 4.55
CA PRO A 142 9.43 11.79 4.95
C PRO A 142 10.56 11.35 4.02
N ALA A 143 10.52 10.09 3.58
CA ALA A 143 11.47 9.56 2.60
C ALA A 143 11.31 10.24 1.23
N VAL A 144 10.06 10.48 0.81
CA VAL A 144 9.75 11.22 -0.43
C VAL A 144 10.31 12.63 -0.33
N VAL A 145 9.99 13.37 0.74
CA VAL A 145 10.43 14.76 0.97
C VAL A 145 11.94 14.90 0.96
N CYS A 146 12.65 13.96 1.58
CA CYS A 146 14.11 13.94 1.64
C CYS A 146 14.77 13.81 0.26
N ALA A 147 14.08 13.22 -0.72
CA ALA A 147 14.61 13.01 -2.06
C ALA A 147 14.56 14.26 -2.98
N TYR A 148 13.88 15.33 -2.55
CA TYR A 148 13.67 16.55 -3.36
C TYR A 148 14.23 17.80 -2.69
N ALA A 149 14.65 18.77 -3.49
CA ALA A 149 15.13 20.05 -3.01
C ALA A 149 14.02 20.81 -2.26
N ALA A 150 14.40 21.64 -1.28
CA ALA A 150 13.43 22.35 -0.42
C ALA A 150 12.46 23.28 -1.17
N HIS A 151 12.83 23.73 -2.37
CA HIS A 151 11.99 24.57 -3.23
C HIS A 151 11.10 23.78 -4.19
N GLU A 152 11.30 22.47 -4.31
CA GLU A 152 10.50 21.59 -5.16
C GLU A 152 9.24 21.13 -4.40
N HIS A 153 8.12 21.19 -5.10
CA HIS A 153 6.80 20.91 -4.54
C HIS A 153 6.42 19.42 -4.68
N ILE A 154 5.62 18.95 -3.74
CA ILE A 154 4.98 17.63 -3.73
C ILE A 154 3.47 17.85 -3.66
N ALA A 155 2.72 17.30 -4.61
CA ALA A 155 1.27 17.37 -4.58
C ALA A 155 0.70 16.21 -3.76
N LEU A 156 -0.10 16.51 -2.73
CA LEU A 156 -0.74 15.53 -1.85
C LEU A 156 -2.22 15.44 -2.22
N PHE A 157 -2.62 14.36 -2.90
CA PHE A 157 -4.01 14.12 -3.27
C PHE A 157 -4.71 13.33 -2.17
N THR A 158 -5.85 13.83 -1.72
CA THR A 158 -6.66 13.22 -0.66
C THR A 158 -8.11 13.18 -1.10
N ALA A 159 -8.91 12.27 -0.52
CA ALA A 159 -10.33 12.18 -0.81
C ALA A 159 -11.06 13.50 -0.50
N ASN A 160 -10.66 14.17 0.58
CA ASN A 160 -11.24 15.45 0.97
C ASN A 160 -10.18 16.37 1.58
N GLY A 161 -9.91 17.49 0.89
CA GLY A 161 -8.90 18.46 1.33
C GLY A 161 -9.25 19.15 2.65
N GLU A 162 -10.54 19.37 2.94
CA GLU A 162 -10.99 19.97 4.20
C GLU A 162 -10.85 19.00 5.38
N SER A 163 -11.03 17.70 5.15
CA SER A 163 -10.87 16.67 6.18
C SER A 163 -9.41 16.41 6.54
N LEU A 164 -8.47 16.63 5.61
CA LEU A 164 -7.03 16.47 5.88
C LEU A 164 -6.43 17.64 6.67
N LYS A 165 -6.96 18.86 6.48
CA LYS A 165 -6.45 20.09 7.13
C LYS A 165 -6.38 20.04 8.67
N PRO A 166 -7.32 19.43 9.40
CA PRO A 166 -7.21 19.26 10.85
C PRO A 166 -6.07 18.34 11.29
N MET A 167 -5.57 17.46 10.42
CA MET A 167 -4.55 16.46 10.77
C MET A 167 -3.12 17.01 10.77
N ARG A 168 -2.92 18.32 10.62
CA ARG A 168 -1.59 18.92 10.45
C ARG A 168 -0.62 18.60 11.57
N ASP A 169 -1.05 18.82 12.81
CA ASP A 169 -0.20 18.57 13.98
C ASP A 169 0.13 17.09 14.12
N LEU A 170 -0.82 16.22 13.77
CA LEU A 170 -0.63 14.78 13.74
C LEU A 170 0.37 14.37 12.66
N ILE A 171 0.23 14.87 11.42
CA ILE A 171 1.17 14.60 10.32
C ILE A 171 2.57 15.06 10.73
N LYS A 172 2.69 16.24 11.35
CA LYS A 172 3.95 16.73 11.88
C LYS A 172 4.55 15.83 12.95
N LYS A 173 3.74 15.35 13.89
CA LYS A 173 4.16 14.43 14.96
C LYS A 173 4.58 13.06 14.41
N GLU A 174 3.74 12.47 13.56
CA GLU A 174 3.86 11.06 13.15
C GLU A 174 4.76 10.86 11.93
N CYS A 175 4.80 11.84 11.03
CA CYS A 175 5.64 11.80 9.84
C CYS A 175 6.89 12.68 9.98
N GLY A 176 6.94 13.64 10.90
CA GLY A 176 8.11 14.53 11.01
C GLY A 176 8.26 15.49 9.83
N VAL A 177 7.17 15.80 9.12
CA VAL A 177 7.09 16.81 8.06
C VAL A 177 6.05 17.83 8.42
N ASP A 178 6.28 19.11 8.14
CA ASP A 178 5.29 20.15 8.44
C ASP A 178 4.40 20.39 7.22
N PRO A 179 3.14 19.91 7.19
CA PRO A 179 2.26 20.05 6.03
C PRO A 179 1.91 21.50 5.69
N GLU A 180 2.23 22.47 6.57
CA GLU A 180 2.09 23.91 6.28
C GLU A 180 3.28 24.49 5.51
N GLU A 181 4.37 23.73 5.31
CA GLU A 181 5.43 24.14 4.40
C GLU A 181 4.85 24.37 3.00
N SER A 182 5.20 25.51 2.39
CA SER A 182 4.72 25.88 1.04
C SER A 182 4.99 24.86 -0.06
N ARG A 183 5.84 23.85 0.22
CA ARG A 183 6.17 22.76 -0.69
C ARG A 183 5.10 21.68 -0.80
N PHE A 184 4.14 21.62 0.13
CA PHE A 184 3.03 20.66 0.08
C PHE A 184 1.81 21.30 -0.58
N ILE A 185 1.42 20.78 -1.73
CA ILE A 185 0.21 21.23 -2.44
C ILE A 185 -0.90 20.23 -2.17
N ILE A 186 -1.77 20.52 -1.20
CA ILE A 186 -2.93 19.67 -0.89
C ILE A 186 -3.97 19.82 -1.99
N VAL A 187 -4.38 18.70 -2.58
CA VAL A 187 -5.37 18.60 -3.64
C VAL A 187 -6.48 17.68 -3.18
N GLY A 188 -7.68 18.23 -3.00
CA GLY A 188 -8.86 17.45 -2.63
C GLY A 188 -9.58 16.89 -3.86
N CYS A 189 -10.01 15.63 -3.79
CA CYS A 189 -10.78 14.97 -4.84
C CYS A 189 -12.30 15.03 -4.62
N GLN A 190 -12.78 15.71 -3.57
CA GLN A 190 -14.21 15.71 -3.18
C GLN A 190 -15.17 16.28 -4.24
N ASP A 191 -14.66 17.09 -5.18
CA ASP A 191 -15.45 17.70 -6.26
C ASP A 191 -15.24 16.99 -7.62
N VAL A 192 -14.50 15.87 -7.64
CA VAL A 192 -14.29 15.06 -8.84
C VAL A 192 -15.55 14.26 -9.13
N PRO A 193 -16.16 14.38 -10.34
CA PRO A 193 -17.39 13.65 -10.66
C PRO A 193 -17.24 12.14 -10.48
N GLY A 194 -18.12 11.53 -9.67
CA GLY A 194 -18.13 10.10 -9.35
C GLY A 194 -17.24 9.70 -8.18
N PHE A 195 -16.42 10.61 -7.65
CA PHE A 195 -15.54 10.33 -6.50
C PHE A 195 -16.21 10.61 -5.16
N GLU A 196 -17.39 11.22 -5.15
CA GLU A 196 -18.25 11.35 -3.96
C GLU A 196 -18.64 9.99 -3.35
N ALA A 197 -18.58 8.91 -4.14
CA ALA A 197 -18.80 7.55 -3.70
C ALA A 197 -17.88 7.14 -2.53
N VAL A 198 -16.61 7.59 -2.53
CA VAL A 198 -15.66 7.34 -1.43
C VAL A 198 -16.21 7.87 -0.09
N ALA A 199 -16.78 9.08 -0.10
CA ALA A 199 -17.33 9.67 1.12
C ALA A 199 -18.59 8.94 1.63
N ASN A 200 -19.30 8.26 0.73
CA ASN A 200 -20.48 7.47 1.05
C ASN A 200 -20.15 6.01 1.42
N GLY A 201 -18.89 5.57 1.22
CA GLY A 201 -18.53 4.15 1.32
C GLY A 201 -19.09 3.29 0.18
N ASP A 202 -19.43 3.93 -0.94
CA ASP A 202 -19.96 3.30 -2.15
C ASP A 202 -18.83 2.89 -3.10
N ARG A 203 -19.14 1.99 -4.03
CA ARG A 203 -18.22 1.60 -5.10
C ARG A 203 -17.94 2.76 -6.07
N VAL A 204 -16.68 3.12 -6.23
CA VAL A 204 -16.22 4.02 -7.29
C VAL A 204 -16.17 3.29 -8.65
N ASP A 205 -16.75 3.90 -9.69
CA ASP A 205 -16.53 3.47 -11.07
C ASP A 205 -15.19 4.03 -11.57
N VAL A 206 -14.12 3.23 -11.41
CA VAL A 206 -12.76 3.62 -11.77
C VAL A 206 -12.65 4.07 -13.22
N ASP A 207 -13.29 3.38 -14.17
CA ASP A 207 -13.19 3.71 -15.59
C ASP A 207 -13.84 5.07 -15.90
N SER A 208 -15.00 5.33 -15.29
CA SER A 208 -15.70 6.61 -15.41
C SER A 208 -14.93 7.76 -14.76
N VAL A 209 -14.34 7.54 -13.58
CA VAL A 209 -13.65 8.57 -12.78
C VAL A 209 -12.22 8.85 -13.27
N MET A 210 -11.54 7.86 -13.87
CA MET A 210 -10.17 7.93 -14.37
C MET A 210 -9.84 9.22 -15.16
N PRO A 211 -10.59 9.61 -16.21
CA PRO A 211 -10.29 10.82 -16.96
C PRO A 211 -10.37 12.10 -16.11
N HIS A 212 -11.19 12.11 -15.05
CA HIS A 212 -11.34 13.27 -14.17
C HIS A 212 -10.17 13.39 -13.19
N ILE A 213 -9.74 12.28 -12.56
CA ILE A 213 -8.55 12.26 -11.69
C ILE A 213 -7.28 12.63 -12.48
N VAL A 214 -7.11 12.05 -13.67
CA VAL A 214 -5.96 12.37 -14.54
C VAL A 214 -5.97 13.84 -14.94
N ARG A 215 -7.14 14.41 -15.26
CA ARG A 215 -7.28 15.84 -15.56
C ARG A 215 -6.87 16.70 -14.37
N LEU A 216 -7.40 16.41 -13.18
CA LEU A 216 -7.07 17.15 -11.96
C LEU A 216 -5.56 17.12 -11.67
N ALA A 217 -4.91 15.96 -11.84
CA ALA A 217 -3.47 15.83 -11.69
C ALA A 217 -2.69 16.68 -12.71
N LYS A 218 -3.06 16.63 -14.00
CA LYS A 218 -2.42 17.45 -15.04
C LYS A 218 -2.59 18.94 -14.79
N GLU A 219 -3.79 19.38 -14.45
CA GLU A 219 -4.09 20.80 -14.18
C GLU A 219 -3.32 21.28 -12.95
N THR A 220 -3.25 20.45 -11.91
CA THR A 220 -2.43 20.74 -10.72
C THR A 220 -0.96 20.90 -11.09
N VAL A 221 -0.37 19.96 -11.84
CA VAL A 221 1.04 20.04 -12.26
C VAL A 221 1.29 21.26 -13.15
N ALA A 222 0.42 21.52 -14.12
CA ALA A 222 0.54 22.64 -15.06
C ALA A 222 0.53 24.00 -14.34
N LYS A 223 -0.24 24.15 -13.27
CA LYS A 223 -0.29 25.39 -12.45
C LYS A 223 1.08 25.80 -11.90
N TYR A 224 2.00 24.85 -11.70
CA TYR A 224 3.33 25.10 -11.13
C TYR A 224 4.48 24.93 -12.13
N ALA A 225 4.20 24.55 -13.39
CA ALA A 225 5.21 24.16 -14.37
C ALA A 225 6.21 25.29 -14.68
N ASP A 226 5.73 26.52 -14.84
CA ASP A 226 6.56 27.70 -15.17
C ASP A 226 7.00 28.51 -13.93
N THR A 227 6.79 27.96 -12.73
CA THR A 227 7.17 28.63 -11.49
C THR A 227 8.58 28.25 -11.06
N ALA A 228 9.21 29.05 -10.20
CA ALA A 228 10.47 28.70 -9.55
C ALA A 228 10.36 27.50 -8.58
N LYS A 229 9.15 26.94 -8.41
CA LYS A 229 8.83 25.87 -7.46
C LYS A 229 7.95 24.79 -8.14
N PRO A 230 8.48 24.04 -9.11
CA PRO A 230 7.71 23.05 -9.84
C PRO A 230 7.30 21.87 -8.94
N ILE A 231 6.20 21.22 -9.28
CA ILE A 231 5.82 19.94 -8.67
C ILE A 231 6.71 18.84 -9.27
N ARG A 232 7.33 18.03 -8.40
CA ARG A 232 8.28 16.98 -8.78
C ARG A 232 7.84 15.57 -8.40
N ALA A 233 6.83 15.47 -7.54
CA ALA A 233 6.21 14.21 -7.14
C ALA A 233 4.75 14.43 -6.77
N ILE A 234 3.99 13.35 -6.86
CA ILE A 234 2.61 13.26 -6.42
C ILE A 234 2.55 12.15 -5.36
N LEU A 235 1.85 12.39 -4.26
CA LEU A 235 1.51 11.37 -3.28
C LEU A 235 -0.01 11.30 -3.16
N PHE A 236 -0.55 10.10 -3.30
CA PHE A 236 -1.94 9.76 -3.06
C PHE A 236 -2.09 9.30 -1.62
N GLU A 237 -2.70 10.15 -0.80
CA GLU A 237 -3.04 9.86 0.59
C GLU A 237 -4.22 8.89 0.68
N CYS A 238 -5.26 9.13 -0.11
CA CYS A 238 -6.42 8.26 -0.17
C CYS A 238 -6.07 6.89 -0.77
N THR A 239 -6.52 5.84 -0.10
CA THR A 239 -6.29 4.42 -0.41
C THR A 239 -7.10 3.90 -1.60
N GLU A 240 -8.12 4.65 -2.06
CA GLU A 240 -8.91 4.37 -3.28
C GLU A 240 -8.37 5.13 -4.52
N LEU A 241 -7.36 5.98 -4.36
CA LEU A 241 -6.65 6.61 -5.49
C LEU A 241 -5.59 5.75 -6.23
N PRO A 242 -4.98 4.70 -5.65
CA PRO A 242 -3.95 3.90 -6.34
C PRO A 242 -4.37 3.30 -7.70
N PRO A 243 -5.64 2.90 -7.96
CA PRO A 243 -6.08 2.47 -9.29
C PRO A 243 -5.80 3.50 -10.41
N TYR A 244 -5.68 4.78 -10.08
CA TYR A 244 -5.39 5.86 -11.03
C TYR A 244 -3.88 6.15 -11.18
N SER A 245 -3.02 5.60 -10.31
CA SER A 245 -1.61 5.99 -10.20
C SER A 245 -0.84 5.84 -11.51
N ASP A 246 -1.02 4.73 -12.25
CA ASP A 246 -0.30 4.52 -13.52
C ASP A 246 -0.72 5.49 -14.61
N ALA A 247 -2.02 5.76 -14.73
CA ALA A 247 -2.53 6.75 -15.69
C ALA A 247 -2.01 8.16 -15.36
N VAL A 248 -1.94 8.51 -14.07
CA VAL A 248 -1.39 9.78 -13.61
C VAL A 248 0.12 9.86 -13.85
N ARG A 249 0.89 8.79 -13.59
CA ARG A 249 2.32 8.70 -13.94
C ARG A 249 2.52 8.93 -15.44
N ALA A 250 1.75 8.25 -16.28
CA ALA A 250 1.84 8.38 -17.73
C ALA A 250 1.49 9.79 -18.23
N ALA A 251 0.46 10.40 -17.65
CA ALA A 251 -0.06 11.70 -18.06
C ALA A 251 0.79 12.88 -17.58
N THR A 252 1.36 12.79 -16.38
CA THR A 252 2.14 13.87 -15.75
C THR A 252 3.64 13.71 -15.93
N ARG A 253 4.11 12.49 -16.23
CA ARG A 253 5.54 12.11 -16.25
C ARG A 253 6.25 12.31 -14.90
N LEU A 254 5.48 12.38 -13.81
CA LEU A 254 6.00 12.49 -12.45
C LEU A 254 5.85 11.15 -11.71
N PRO A 255 6.71 10.87 -10.72
CA PRO A 255 6.50 9.77 -9.79
C PRO A 255 5.21 9.99 -9.00
N VAL A 256 4.42 8.93 -8.86
CA VAL A 256 3.23 8.86 -8.01
C VAL A 256 3.50 7.83 -6.92
N PHE A 257 3.45 8.28 -5.68
CA PHE A 257 3.52 7.46 -4.47
C PHE A 257 2.11 7.24 -3.93
N ASP A 258 1.80 6.05 -3.46
CA ASP A 258 0.45 5.69 -3.02
C ASP A 258 0.52 4.63 -1.89
N ALA A 259 -0.63 4.11 -1.47
CA ALA A 259 -0.69 3.09 -0.43
C ALA A 259 0.03 1.78 -0.84
N ILE A 260 -0.05 1.38 -2.11
CA ILE A 260 0.60 0.18 -2.62
C ILE A 260 2.12 0.36 -2.67
N THR A 261 2.62 1.51 -3.12
CA THR A 261 4.06 1.81 -3.06
C THR A 261 4.58 1.84 -1.62
N SER A 262 3.78 2.34 -0.67
CA SER A 262 4.10 2.31 0.75
C SER A 262 4.26 0.87 1.25
N CYS A 263 3.23 0.04 1.04
CA CYS A 263 3.25 -1.37 1.47
C CYS A 263 4.44 -2.12 0.85
N ASN A 264 4.65 -1.97 -0.46
CA ASN A 264 5.76 -2.60 -1.16
C ASN A 264 7.12 -2.17 -0.60
N SER A 265 7.28 -0.90 -0.21
CA SER A 265 8.55 -0.41 0.35
C SER A 265 8.86 -1.03 1.71
N PHE A 266 7.86 -1.13 2.61
CA PHE A 266 8.05 -1.76 3.91
C PHE A 266 8.26 -3.27 3.80
N LEU A 267 7.48 -3.96 2.96
CA LEU A 267 7.58 -5.41 2.79
C LEU A 267 8.87 -5.81 2.09
N ALA A 268 9.36 -5.00 1.14
CA ALA A 268 10.65 -5.25 0.48
C ALA A 268 11.84 -5.29 1.45
N ALA A 269 11.73 -4.68 2.64
CA ALA A 269 12.78 -4.75 3.67
C ALA A 269 12.90 -6.14 4.33
N LEU A 270 11.90 -7.00 4.17
CA LEU A 270 11.83 -8.34 4.75
C LEU A 270 11.85 -9.45 3.68
N MET A 271 11.71 -9.09 2.40
CA MET A 271 11.75 -10.04 1.29
C MET A 271 13.17 -10.36 0.85
N ASP A 272 13.37 -11.58 0.36
CA ASP A 272 14.58 -11.96 -0.34
C ASP A 272 14.82 -11.08 -1.56
N ASN A 273 16.06 -10.62 -1.70
CA ASN A 273 16.47 -9.95 -2.92
C ASN A 273 16.91 -11.00 -3.95
N PRO A 274 16.18 -11.21 -5.06
CA PRO A 274 16.51 -12.27 -6.01
C PRO A 274 17.85 -12.08 -6.73
N ARG A 275 18.50 -10.90 -6.62
CA ARG A 275 19.79 -10.62 -7.25
C ARG A 275 20.99 -10.92 -6.36
N PHE A 276 20.87 -10.77 -5.04
CA PHE A 276 22.00 -10.85 -4.11
C PHE A 276 21.63 -11.28 -2.68
N GLY A 277 20.37 -11.62 -2.42
CA GLY A 277 19.90 -12.08 -1.12
C GLY A 277 20.59 -13.37 -0.70
N VAL A 278 20.48 -13.70 0.59
CA VAL A 278 20.94 -14.98 1.12
C VAL A 278 20.21 -16.14 0.41
N ASN A 279 18.98 -15.87 -0.06
CA ASN A 279 18.09 -16.78 -0.78
C ASN A 279 17.70 -18.00 0.06
N ASN A 280 16.41 -18.36 0.05
CA ASN A 280 15.87 -19.55 0.72
C ASN A 280 15.92 -19.51 2.27
N TRP A 281 16.02 -18.33 2.89
CA TRP A 281 15.85 -18.21 4.35
C TRP A 281 14.39 -18.01 4.75
N HIS A 282 13.50 -17.75 3.79
CA HIS A 282 12.06 -17.90 3.90
C HIS A 282 11.51 -18.71 2.72
N LEU A 283 10.30 -19.25 2.86
CA LEU A 283 9.57 -19.87 1.75
C LEU A 283 9.31 -18.85 0.64
N SER A 284 9.18 -19.30 -0.60
CA SER A 284 8.60 -18.45 -1.65
C SER A 284 7.08 -18.43 -1.47
N TRP A 285 6.47 -17.25 -1.66
CA TRP A 285 5.02 -17.20 -1.81
C TRP A 285 4.62 -18.01 -3.05
N ASP A 286 3.64 -18.89 -2.91
CA ASP A 286 3.17 -19.79 -3.97
C ASP A 286 2.31 -19.06 -5.02
N GLY A 287 2.07 -17.76 -4.82
CA GLY A 287 1.20 -16.94 -5.65
C GLY A 287 -0.28 -17.18 -5.39
N SER A 288 -0.62 -17.96 -4.37
CA SER A 288 -1.98 -18.24 -3.94
C SER A 288 -2.37 -17.27 -2.84
N GLN A 289 -3.52 -16.64 -3.00
CA GLN A 289 -4.13 -15.78 -2.01
C GLN A 289 -5.35 -16.51 -1.46
N THR A 290 -5.52 -16.52 -0.14
CA THR A 290 -6.77 -17.01 0.44
C THR A 290 -7.91 -16.05 0.08
N ASP A 291 -8.96 -16.58 -0.55
CA ASP A 291 -10.17 -15.82 -0.86
C ASP A 291 -10.74 -15.25 0.45
N TYR A 292 -10.96 -13.93 0.46
CA TYR A 292 -11.53 -13.22 1.59
C TYR A 292 -12.76 -12.43 1.15
N ARG A 293 -13.86 -12.63 1.86
CA ARG A 293 -15.04 -11.77 1.77
C ARG A 293 -15.17 -10.96 3.05
N TYR A 294 -15.81 -9.81 2.93
CA TYR A 294 -16.01 -8.88 4.03
C TYR A 294 -16.58 -9.59 5.26
N GLY A 295 -15.82 -9.56 6.36
CA GLY A 295 -16.20 -10.15 7.63
C GLY A 295 -15.98 -11.66 7.76
N ASP A 296 -15.38 -12.36 6.78
CA ASP A 296 -15.24 -13.83 6.80
C ASP A 296 -14.56 -14.38 8.06
N ASN A 297 -13.58 -13.65 8.58
CA ASN A 297 -12.81 -14.06 9.76
C ASN A 297 -13.44 -13.61 11.09
N LEU A 298 -14.59 -12.93 11.10
CA LEU A 298 -15.29 -12.53 12.32
C LEU A 298 -16.10 -13.67 12.93
N SER A 299 -16.19 -13.69 14.27
CA SER A 299 -17.17 -14.53 14.99
C SER A 299 -18.60 -14.04 14.74
N ALA A 300 -19.60 -14.88 15.02
CA ALA A 300 -21.00 -14.51 14.89
C ALA A 300 -21.36 -13.25 15.70
N ASP A 301 -20.85 -13.13 16.93
CA ASP A 301 -21.08 -11.97 17.79
C ASP A 301 -20.45 -10.68 17.25
N LEU A 302 -19.32 -10.79 16.54
CA LEU A 302 -18.68 -9.66 15.89
C LEU A 302 -19.38 -9.27 14.60
N LYS A 303 -19.88 -10.24 13.83
CA LYS A 303 -20.71 -9.98 12.64
C LYS A 303 -22.00 -9.23 13.00
N ALA A 304 -22.62 -9.57 14.14
CA ALA A 304 -23.80 -8.87 14.64
C ALA A 304 -23.56 -7.39 15.02
N LYS A 305 -22.29 -6.98 15.12
CA LYS A 305 -21.87 -5.60 15.43
C LYS A 305 -21.44 -4.81 14.19
N LEU A 306 -21.49 -5.42 13.01
CA LEU A 306 -21.24 -4.71 11.76
C LEU A 306 -22.33 -3.67 11.53
N VAL A 307 -21.95 -2.47 11.10
CA VAL A 307 -22.91 -1.40 10.77
C VAL A 307 -23.27 -1.42 9.29
N ASN A 308 -22.38 -1.91 8.43
CA ASN A 308 -22.66 -2.14 7.02
C ASN A 308 -22.92 -3.64 6.79
N ALA A 309 -24.20 -3.99 6.61
CA ALA A 309 -24.69 -5.37 6.53
C ALA A 309 -24.91 -5.88 5.08
N GLU A 310 -24.68 -5.04 4.06
CA GLU A 310 -24.96 -5.39 2.66
C GLU A 310 -23.84 -6.21 1.98
N HIS A 311 -23.85 -7.50 2.32
CA HIS A 311 -23.72 -8.68 1.44
C HIS A 311 -22.32 -9.17 1.05
N ALA A 312 -21.92 -10.21 1.78
CA ALA A 312 -20.91 -11.24 1.50
C ALA A 312 -21.08 -12.04 0.17
N GLU A 313 -21.79 -11.51 -0.84
CA GLU A 313 -22.08 -12.20 -2.11
C GLU A 313 -21.31 -11.64 -3.33
N ASN A 314 -20.66 -10.47 -3.22
CA ASN A 314 -20.26 -9.69 -4.41
C ASN A 314 -18.94 -10.06 -5.11
N VAL A 315 -18.16 -11.02 -4.61
CA VAL A 315 -16.86 -11.37 -5.22
C VAL A 315 -16.99 -12.46 -6.29
N ALA A 316 -17.93 -13.41 -6.15
CA ALA A 316 -18.06 -14.54 -7.09
C ALA A 316 -18.40 -14.10 -8.54
N ALA A 317 -19.04 -12.93 -8.71
CA ALA A 317 -19.29 -12.33 -10.02
C ALA A 317 -18.05 -11.60 -10.59
N ALA A 318 -17.26 -10.95 -9.72
CA ALA A 318 -16.02 -10.26 -10.09
C ALA A 318 -14.90 -11.25 -10.46
N GLU A 319 -14.75 -12.33 -9.71
CA GLU A 319 -13.77 -13.40 -9.97
C GLU A 319 -14.06 -14.15 -11.28
N ARG A 320 -15.34 -14.44 -11.58
CA ARG A 320 -15.74 -15.01 -12.88
C ARG A 320 -15.42 -14.08 -14.06
N LYS A 321 -15.34 -12.77 -13.83
CA LYS A 321 -14.96 -11.77 -14.83
C LYS A 321 -13.42 -11.67 -14.96
N LEU A 322 -12.70 -11.62 -13.84
CA LEU A 322 -11.23 -11.60 -13.79
C LEU A 322 -10.60 -12.88 -14.34
N ALA A 323 -11.17 -14.05 -14.05
CA ALA A 323 -10.73 -15.32 -14.63
C ALA A 323 -10.90 -15.35 -16.17
N LYS A 324 -11.96 -14.71 -16.70
CA LYS A 324 -12.16 -14.54 -18.14
C LYS A 324 -11.20 -13.54 -18.76
N ASP A 325 -10.84 -12.47 -18.04
CA ASP A 325 -9.90 -11.47 -18.55
C ASP A 325 -8.44 -11.94 -18.49
N ARG A 326 -8.06 -12.80 -17.52
CA ARG A 326 -6.76 -13.50 -17.49
C ARG A 326 -6.61 -14.57 -18.58
N GLN A 327 -7.71 -15.07 -19.15
CA GLN A 327 -7.72 -16.06 -20.23
C GLN A 327 -7.74 -15.44 -21.64
N LYS A 328 -7.86 -14.10 -21.78
CA LYS A 328 -7.76 -13.44 -23.09
C LYS A 328 -6.30 -13.48 -23.55
N PRO A 329 -6.01 -13.97 -24.77
CA PRO A 329 -4.65 -13.89 -25.31
C PRO A 329 -4.24 -12.42 -25.41
N LYS A 330 -3.03 -12.09 -24.95
CA LYS A 330 -2.44 -10.77 -25.15
C LYS A 330 -2.56 -10.40 -26.64
N PRO A 331 -2.95 -9.15 -26.97
CA PRO A 331 -2.94 -8.71 -28.36
C PRO A 331 -1.52 -8.94 -28.90
N ALA A 332 -1.43 -9.64 -30.03
CA ALA A 332 -0.17 -9.98 -30.66
C ALA A 332 0.63 -8.69 -30.86
N THR A 333 1.81 -8.62 -30.25
CA THR A 333 2.79 -7.58 -30.55
C THR A 333 3.18 -7.75 -32.01
N GLY A 334 2.59 -6.94 -32.88
CA GLY A 334 2.94 -6.87 -34.30
C GLY A 334 4.42 -6.54 -34.42
N THR A 335 5.17 -7.50 -34.95
CA THR A 335 6.57 -7.35 -35.33
C THR A 335 6.68 -6.40 -36.51
N GLY A 336 7.43 -5.31 -36.32
CA GLY A 336 8.32 -4.69 -37.30
C GLY A 336 7.72 -4.15 -38.60
N THR A 337 7.73 -2.83 -38.74
CA THR A 337 8.12 -2.18 -39.99
C THR A 337 9.08 -1.04 -39.71
N ALA A 338 10.16 -1.04 -40.49
CA ALA A 338 11.34 -0.20 -40.41
C ALA A 338 11.03 1.30 -40.44
N PHE A 339 11.84 2.07 -39.71
CA PHE A 339 12.09 3.47 -40.02
C PHE A 339 13.18 3.52 -41.09
N ASP A 340 12.78 3.88 -42.30
CA ASP A 340 13.66 4.45 -43.32
C ASP A 340 13.08 5.81 -43.73
N ALA A 341 14.00 6.78 -43.86
CA ALA A 341 13.87 8.20 -44.23
C ALA A 341 13.47 9.20 -43.11
#